data_AF-A0A7T7VSV3-F1
#
_entry.id   AF-A0A7T7VSV3-F1
#
_cell.length_a   1.000
_cell.length_b   1.000
_cell.length_c   1.000
_cell.angle_alpha   90.00
_cell.angle_beta   90.00
_cell.angle_gamma   90.00
#
_symmetry.space_group_name_H-M   'P 1'
#
loop_
_entity.id
_entity.type
_entity.pdbx_description
1 polymer ?
#
loop_
_entity_poly.entity_id
_entity_poly.type
_entity_poly.pdbx_seq_one_letter_code
_entity_poly.pdbx_strand_id
1 'polypeptide(L)'
;MPSSVIAARPFAEAMFVRLFRSWSAARTDGDVARHMHDAARRFMLPAHAAQLCAGLFQMVEDRLGRELRPECCCSRSFSPDEKALIALLAKAEGEDSRDPLDRCALSVCRAIGMGGNEAVAARRTQPPSIAPRAFGTQAKAVRHGL
;
A
#
# COMPACT_ATOMS: atom_id res chain seq x y z
N MET A 1 11.36 -4.09 27.21
CA MET A 1 11.92 -4.63 25.95
C MET A 1 11.51 -3.70 24.81
N PRO A 2 12.29 -2.66 24.45
CA PRO A 2 11.89 -1.69 23.44
C PRO A 2 12.64 -1.93 22.12
N SER A 3 12.20 -2.90 21.29
CA SER A 3 12.87 -3.17 20.00
C SER A 3 11.93 -3.83 18.98
N SER A 4 11.20 -3.05 18.19
CA SER A 4 10.59 -3.56 16.95
C SER A 4 10.02 -2.49 16.01
N VAL A 5 9.91 -1.22 16.42
CA VAL A 5 9.19 -0.19 15.64
C VAL A 5 10.09 0.54 14.63
N ILE A 6 11.40 0.65 14.88
CA ILE A 6 12.32 1.47 14.05
C ILE A 6 12.73 0.75 12.75
N ALA A 7 12.74 -0.58 12.72
CA ALA A 7 13.19 -1.35 11.55
C ALA A 7 12.20 -1.32 10.37
N ALA A 8 10.92 -1.00 10.61
CA ALA A 8 9.87 -1.04 9.59
C ALA A 8 9.93 0.15 8.62
N ARG A 9 10.29 1.34 9.11
CA ARG A 9 10.21 2.57 8.32
C ARG A 9 11.29 2.67 7.22
N PRO A 10 12.59 2.48 7.50
CA PRO A 10 13.61 2.49 6.44
C PRO A 10 13.38 1.40 5.39
N PHE A 11 12.82 0.26 5.80
CA PHE A 11 12.43 -0.81 4.89
C PHE A 11 11.29 -0.38 3.98
N ALA A 12 10.21 0.20 4.54
CA ALA A 12 9.08 0.68 3.74
C ALA A 12 9.46 1.83 2.80
N GLU A 13 10.31 2.77 3.25
CA GLU A 13 10.87 3.83 2.41
C GLU A 13 11.68 3.24 1.23
N ALA A 14 12.50 2.22 1.48
CA ALA A 14 13.25 1.53 0.42
C ALA A 14 12.32 0.79 -0.57
N MET A 15 11.22 0.19 -0.10
CA MET A 15 10.22 -0.44 -0.97
C MET A 15 9.47 0.58 -1.81
N PHE A 16 9.10 1.70 -1.22
CA PHE A 16 8.47 2.80 -1.91
C PHE A 16 9.38 3.38 -3.01
N VAL A 17 10.66 3.64 -2.72
CA VAL A 17 11.63 4.08 -3.73
C VAL A 17 11.82 3.04 -4.84
N ARG A 18 11.85 1.75 -4.51
CA ARG A 18 11.95 0.69 -5.53
C ARG A 18 10.72 0.62 -6.43
N LEU A 19 9.52 0.85 -5.89
CA LEU A 19 8.31 0.99 -6.69
C LEU A 19 8.39 2.23 -7.59
N PHE A 20 8.86 3.36 -7.08
CA PHE A 20 9.06 4.58 -7.87
C PHE A 20 10.03 4.36 -9.04
N ARG A 21 11.18 3.72 -8.80
CA ARG A 21 12.15 3.38 -9.85
C ARG A 21 11.56 2.44 -10.90
N SER A 22 10.76 1.46 -10.46
CA SER A 22 10.10 0.52 -11.37
C SER A 22 9.04 1.22 -12.23
N TRP A 23 8.25 2.12 -11.62
CA TRP A 23 7.28 2.95 -12.31
C TRP A 23 7.94 3.86 -13.36
N SER A 24 9.02 4.54 -12.97
CA SER A 24 9.75 5.48 -13.83
C SER A 24 10.45 4.78 -15.01
N ALA A 25 10.89 3.53 -14.83
CA ALA A 25 11.37 2.70 -15.93
C ALA A 25 10.22 2.21 -16.82
N ALA A 26 9.09 1.81 -16.25
CA ALA A 26 7.98 1.23 -17.01
C ALA A 26 7.21 2.26 -17.87
N ARG A 27 7.24 3.54 -17.50
CA ARG A 27 6.53 4.59 -18.26
C ARG A 27 7.14 4.85 -19.63
N THR A 28 8.43 4.56 -19.83
CA THR A 28 9.06 4.64 -21.16
C THR A 28 8.66 3.46 -22.05
N ASP A 29 8.26 2.35 -21.44
CA ASP A 29 7.98 1.08 -22.13
C ASP A 29 6.48 0.87 -22.43
N GLY A 30 5.60 1.72 -21.88
CA GLY A 30 4.17 1.78 -22.22
C GLY A 30 3.24 0.84 -21.43
N ASP A 31 3.77 0.00 -20.53
CA ASP A 31 2.95 -0.92 -19.71
C ASP A 31 3.26 -0.78 -18.21
N VAL A 32 2.97 0.40 -17.67
CA VAL A 32 3.19 0.74 -16.26
C VAL A 32 2.43 -0.20 -15.32
N ALA A 33 1.20 -0.57 -15.68
CA ALA A 33 0.32 -1.36 -14.83
C ALA A 33 0.90 -2.76 -14.54
N ARG A 34 1.36 -3.47 -15.57
CA ARG A 34 1.98 -4.79 -15.41
C ARG A 34 3.26 -4.71 -14.59
N HIS A 35 4.16 -3.78 -14.92
CA HIS A 35 5.43 -3.62 -14.21
C HIS A 35 5.25 -3.29 -12.73
N MET A 36 4.28 -2.43 -12.41
CA MET A 36 3.96 -2.09 -11.03
C MET A 36 3.35 -3.27 -10.28
N HIS A 37 2.49 -4.05 -10.94
CA HIS A 37 1.94 -5.27 -10.35
C HIS A 37 3.05 -6.29 -10.02
N ASP A 38 3.97 -6.52 -10.95
CA ASP A 38 5.11 -7.42 -10.75
C ASP A 38 6.05 -6.93 -9.65
N ALA A 39 6.32 -5.63 -9.59
CA ALA A 39 7.12 -5.03 -8.52
C ALA A 39 6.47 -5.22 -7.15
N ALA A 40 5.16 -4.97 -7.02
CA ALA A 40 4.45 -5.18 -5.77
C ALA A 40 4.44 -6.64 -5.33
N ARG A 41 4.26 -7.59 -6.26
CA ARG A 41 4.36 -9.03 -5.97
C ARG A 41 5.73 -9.43 -5.41
N ARG A 42 6.82 -8.91 -5.99
CA ARG A 42 8.19 -9.16 -5.50
C ARG A 42 8.40 -8.67 -4.07
N PHE A 43 7.70 -7.62 -3.68
CA PHE A 43 7.78 -7.03 -2.34
C PHE A 43 6.70 -7.54 -1.38
N MET A 44 5.89 -8.53 -1.80
CA MET A 44 4.76 -9.05 -1.02
C MET A 44 3.78 -7.95 -0.57
N LEU A 45 3.66 -6.89 -1.38
CA LEU A 45 2.72 -5.80 -1.15
C LEU A 45 1.35 -6.14 -1.74
N PRO A 46 0.25 -5.62 -1.16
CA PRO A 46 -1.06 -5.84 -1.73
C PRO A 46 -1.17 -5.17 -3.10
N ALA A 47 -1.91 -5.77 -4.03
CA ALA A 47 -1.99 -5.29 -5.42
C ALA A 47 -2.44 -3.82 -5.54
N HIS A 48 -3.31 -3.36 -4.64
CA HIS A 48 -3.76 -1.97 -4.60
C HIS A 48 -2.66 -0.98 -4.20
N ALA A 49 -1.62 -1.41 -3.46
CA ALA A 49 -0.49 -0.55 -3.11
C ALA A 49 0.26 -0.07 -4.35
N ALA A 50 0.41 -0.95 -5.35
CA ALA A 50 1.06 -0.61 -6.62
C ALA A 50 0.32 0.51 -7.36
N GLN A 51 -1.02 0.42 -7.39
CA GLN A 51 -1.89 1.40 -8.03
C GLN A 51 -1.87 2.73 -7.29
N LEU A 52 -1.90 2.71 -5.96
CA LEU A 52 -1.80 3.92 -5.13
C LEU A 52 -0.45 4.62 -5.33
N CYS A 53 0.66 3.87 -5.35
CA CYS A 53 1.98 4.42 -5.61
C CYS A 53 2.06 5.05 -7.01
N ALA A 54 1.60 4.34 -8.05
CA ALA A 54 1.58 4.88 -9.42
C ALA A 54 0.76 6.17 -9.53
N GLY A 55 -0.42 6.20 -8.90
CA GLY A 55 -1.26 7.40 -8.85
C GLY A 55 -0.62 8.55 -8.09
N LEU A 56 0.07 8.27 -6.98
CA LEU A 56 0.81 9.27 -6.22
C LEU A 56 1.94 9.87 -7.07
N PHE A 57 2.75 9.05 -7.74
CA PHE A 57 3.85 9.53 -8.58
C PHE A 57 3.35 10.41 -9.72
N GLN A 58 2.30 9.98 -10.41
CA GLN A 58 1.68 10.78 -11.46
C GLN A 58 1.16 12.12 -10.92
N MET A 59 0.45 12.11 -9.78
CA MET A 59 -0.08 13.33 -9.17
C MET A 59 1.03 14.31 -8.75
N VAL A 60 2.17 13.81 -8.27
CA VAL A 60 3.32 14.66 -7.96
C VAL A 60 3.88 15.28 -9.24
N GLU A 61 4.06 14.51 -10.31
CA GLU A 61 4.54 15.05 -11.59
C GLU A 61 3.59 16.10 -12.17
N ASP A 62 2.29 15.82 -12.16
CA ASP A 62 1.26 16.75 -12.64
C ASP A 62 1.32 18.08 -11.87
N ARG A 63 1.55 18.02 -10.55
CA ARG A 63 1.67 19.21 -9.70
C ARG A 63 2.99 19.96 -9.88
N LEU A 64 4.08 19.24 -10.16
CA LEU A 64 5.39 19.84 -10.41
C LEU A 64 5.54 20.39 -11.83
N GLY A 65 4.69 19.96 -12.78
CA GLY A 65 4.82 20.29 -14.20
C GLY A 65 6.08 19.70 -14.84
N ARG A 66 6.69 18.69 -14.21
CA ARG A 66 7.87 18.00 -14.71
C ARG A 66 7.91 16.56 -14.25
N GLU A 67 8.64 15.74 -14.99
CA GLU A 67 8.96 14.39 -14.58
C GLU A 67 9.85 14.37 -13.32
N LEU A 68 9.56 13.44 -12.42
CA LEU A 68 10.43 13.03 -11.34
C LEU A 68 11.59 12.20 -11.90
N ARG A 69 12.78 12.42 -11.35
CA ARG A 69 14.03 11.80 -11.77
C ARG A 69 14.57 10.89 -10.68
N PRO A 70 14.36 9.56 -10.78
CA PRO A 70 14.99 8.63 -9.86
C PRO A 70 16.51 8.58 -10.07
N GLU A 71 17.19 8.05 -9.08
CA GLU A 71 18.54 7.52 -9.30
C GLU A 71 18.50 6.25 -10.16
N CYS A 72 19.66 5.84 -10.68
CA CYS A 72 19.77 4.55 -11.38
C CYS A 72 19.23 3.40 -10.50
N CYS A 73 18.57 2.42 -11.13
CA CYS A 73 17.95 1.29 -10.42
C CYS A 73 18.93 0.51 -9.51
N CYS A 74 20.22 0.51 -9.85
CA CYS A 74 21.31 -0.12 -9.11
C CYS A 74 21.92 0.77 -7.99
N SER A 75 21.58 2.06 -7.95
CA SER A 75 22.15 3.01 -6.98
C SER A 75 21.65 2.73 -5.56
N ARG A 76 22.55 2.82 -4.58
CA ARG A 76 22.20 2.76 -3.16
C ARG A 76 21.84 4.13 -2.58
N SER A 77 22.09 5.20 -3.33
CA SER A 77 21.78 6.57 -2.94
C SER A 77 20.37 6.95 -3.36
N PHE A 78 19.81 7.96 -2.68
CA PHE A 78 18.56 8.60 -3.08
C PHE A 78 18.81 9.91 -3.82
N SER A 79 18.11 10.09 -4.94
CA SER A 79 18.00 11.35 -5.68
C SER A 79 17.28 12.41 -4.83
N PRO A 80 17.40 13.71 -5.19
CA PRO A 80 16.58 14.75 -4.57
C PRO A 80 15.07 14.46 -4.64
N ASP A 81 14.58 13.93 -5.76
CA ASP A 81 13.16 13.60 -5.95
C ASP A 81 12.74 12.41 -5.08
N GLU A 82 13.57 11.37 -4.95
CA GLU A 82 13.31 10.24 -4.05
C GLU A 82 13.24 10.70 -2.59
N LYS A 83 14.14 11.59 -2.16
CA LYS A 83 14.10 12.18 -0.82
C LYS A 83 12.84 13.03 -0.61
N ALA A 84 12.43 13.80 -1.62
CA ALA A 84 11.22 14.60 -1.55
C ALA A 84 9.96 13.74 -1.43
N LEU A 85 9.88 12.63 -2.18
CA LEU A 85 8.77 11.68 -2.06
C LEU A 85 8.73 11.01 -0.68
N ILE A 86 9.88 10.63 -0.11
CA ILE A 86 9.93 10.10 1.27
C ILE A 86 9.47 11.16 2.28
N ALA A 87 9.91 12.40 2.12
CA ALA A 87 9.49 13.52 2.98
C ALA A 87 7.97 13.79 2.87
N LEU A 88 7.39 13.64 1.68
CA LEU A 88 5.94 13.73 1.46
C LEU A 88 5.18 12.67 2.27
N LEU A 89 5.64 11.40 2.23
CA LEU A 89 5.04 10.34 3.05
C LEU A 89 5.15 10.64 4.54
N ALA A 90 6.31 11.16 4.99
CA ALA A 90 6.53 11.54 6.38
C ALA A 90 5.59 12.65 6.84
N LYS A 91 5.35 13.67 5.99
CA LYS A 91 4.41 14.76 6.27
C LYS A 91 2.97 14.22 6.39
N ALA A 92 2.56 13.36 5.46
CA ALA A 92 1.20 12.83 5.42
C ALA A 92 0.83 11.99 6.66
N GLU A 93 1.79 11.40 7.36
CA GLU A 93 1.56 10.70 8.63
C GLU A 93 1.26 11.64 9.81
N GLY A 94 1.69 12.91 9.75
CA GLY A 94 1.66 13.84 10.87
C GLY A 94 0.50 14.84 10.88
N GLU A 95 -0.28 14.92 9.81
CA GLU A 95 -1.22 16.04 9.61
C GLU A 95 -2.55 15.60 9.01
N ASP A 96 -3.65 16.11 9.55
CA ASP A 96 -5.00 15.94 8.99
C ASP A 96 -5.18 16.93 7.82
N SER A 97 -4.47 16.65 6.73
CA SER A 97 -4.42 17.55 5.57
C SER A 97 -5.62 17.37 4.64
N ARG A 98 -6.20 18.49 4.19
CA ARG A 98 -7.25 18.53 3.16
C ARG A 98 -6.70 18.43 1.74
N ASP A 99 -5.38 18.53 1.57
CA ASP A 99 -4.76 18.47 0.25
C ASP A 99 -4.92 17.05 -0.35
N PRO A 100 -5.39 16.92 -1.61
CA PRO A 100 -5.53 15.62 -2.26
C PRO A 100 -4.23 14.80 -2.31
N LEU A 101 -3.08 15.45 -2.45
CA LEU A 101 -1.78 14.80 -2.49
C LEU A 101 -1.43 14.19 -1.13
N ASP A 102 -1.66 14.93 -0.05
CA ASP A 102 -1.40 14.45 1.31
C ASP A 102 -2.31 13.25 1.65
N ARG A 103 -3.59 13.26 1.22
CA ARG A 103 -4.50 12.11 1.39
C ARG A 103 -4.10 10.88 0.57
N CYS A 104 -3.60 11.09 -0.64
CA CYS A 104 -3.06 10.02 -1.47
C CYS A 104 -1.80 9.41 -0.84
N ALA A 105 -0.88 10.26 -0.37
CA ALA A 105 0.32 9.86 0.35
C ALA A 105 -0.01 9.06 1.63
N LEU A 106 -0.99 9.49 2.42
CA LEU A 106 -1.44 8.73 3.60
C LEU A 106 -2.00 7.36 3.23
N SER A 107 -2.73 7.26 2.11
CA SER A 107 -3.25 5.98 1.60
C SER A 107 -2.12 5.04 1.19
N VAL A 108 -1.07 5.58 0.56
CA VAL A 108 0.16 4.83 0.27
C VAL A 108 0.82 4.35 1.56
N CYS A 109 1.01 5.22 2.56
CA CYS A 109 1.61 4.85 3.84
C CYS A 109 0.91 3.63 4.45
N ARG A 110 -0.43 3.67 4.53
CA ARG A 110 -1.24 2.55 5.03
C ARG A 110 -1.07 1.27 4.21
N ALA A 111 -1.01 1.39 2.88
CA ALA A 111 -0.90 0.23 1.98
C ALA A 111 0.48 -0.45 2.02
N ILE A 112 1.56 0.31 2.28
CA ILE A 112 2.93 -0.21 2.36
C ILE A 112 3.38 -0.50 3.79
N GLY A 113 2.50 -0.33 4.79
CA GLY A 113 2.80 -0.59 6.19
C GLY A 113 3.63 0.51 6.88
N MET A 114 3.66 1.72 6.33
CA MET A 114 4.07 2.93 7.05
C MET A 114 2.90 3.41 7.92
N GLY A 115 2.98 3.13 9.22
CA GLY A 115 1.94 3.51 10.17
C GLY A 115 2.12 2.79 11.49
N GLY A 116 2.33 3.55 12.57
CA GLY A 116 2.52 3.02 13.92
C GLY A 116 1.33 2.22 14.43
N ASN A 117 1.64 1.09 15.08
CA ASN A 117 0.87 0.24 16.02
C ASN A 117 -0.63 -0.10 15.81
N GLU A 118 -1.48 0.71 15.20
CA GLU A 118 -2.93 0.45 15.20
C GLU A 118 -3.35 -0.66 14.23
N ALA A 119 -2.69 -0.77 13.07
CA ALA A 119 -2.99 -1.81 12.08
C ALA A 119 -2.54 -3.23 12.50
N VAL A 120 -1.62 -3.33 13.47
CA VAL A 120 -1.20 -4.61 14.07
C VAL A 120 -2.08 -4.94 15.29
N ALA A 121 -2.52 -3.94 16.05
CA ALA A 121 -3.51 -4.12 17.11
C ALA A 121 -4.86 -4.62 16.56
N ALA A 122 -5.33 -4.06 15.45
CA ALA A 122 -6.60 -4.46 14.82
C ALA A 122 -6.60 -5.90 14.25
N ARG A 123 -5.43 -6.46 13.90
CA ARG A 123 -5.32 -7.87 13.47
C ARG A 123 -5.22 -8.85 14.62
N ARG A 124 -4.90 -8.40 15.83
CA ARG A 124 -4.87 -9.23 17.05
C ARG A 124 -6.24 -9.32 17.75
N THR A 125 -7.16 -8.40 17.47
CA THR A 125 -8.47 -8.32 18.13
C THR A 125 -9.60 -8.98 17.35
N GLN A 126 -9.34 -9.54 16.17
CA GLN A 126 -10.37 -10.27 15.41
C GLN A 126 -10.27 -11.78 15.75
N PRO A 127 -11.13 -12.32 16.63
CA PRO A 127 -11.22 -13.76 16.80
C PRO A 127 -11.71 -14.39 15.48
N PRO A 128 -11.30 -15.64 15.16
CA PRO A 128 -11.84 -16.35 14.01
C PRO A 128 -13.36 -16.45 14.16
N SER A 129 -14.09 -15.83 13.23
CA SER A 129 -15.54 -15.97 13.14
C SER A 129 -15.85 -17.40 12.71
N ILE A 130 -16.07 -18.27 13.70
CA ILE A 130 -16.65 -19.59 13.48
C ILE A 130 -18.16 -19.35 13.33
N ALA A 131 -18.61 -19.13 12.10
CA ALA A 131 -20.04 -19.17 11.81
C ALA A 131 -20.55 -20.61 12.02
N PRO A 132 -21.61 -20.84 12.82
CA PRO A 132 -22.20 -22.17 12.93
C PRO A 132 -22.88 -22.53 11.60
N ARG A 133 -22.42 -23.64 10.99
CA ARG A 133 -23.13 -24.31 9.90
C ARG A 133 -24.55 -24.66 10.38
N ALA A 134 -25.55 -24.03 9.79
CA ALA A 134 -26.94 -24.46 9.94
C ALA A 134 -27.11 -25.84 9.29
N PHE A 135 -27.17 -26.88 10.11
CA PHE A 135 -27.58 -28.22 9.70
C PHE A 135 -29.11 -28.26 9.65
N GLY A 136 -29.66 -28.57 8.48
CA GLY A 136 -31.08 -28.60 8.22
C GLY A 136 -31.81 -29.72 8.95
N THR A 137 -33.11 -29.53 9.16
CA THR A 137 -34.06 -30.61 9.38
C THR A 137 -35.42 -30.17 8.81
N GLN A 138 -35.76 -30.64 7.61
CA GLN A 138 -37.15 -30.63 7.16
C GLN A 138 -37.80 -31.95 7.61
N ALA A 139 -38.72 -31.87 8.57
CA ALA A 139 -39.61 -32.98 8.90
C ALA A 139 -40.91 -32.84 8.08
N LYS A 140 -41.14 -33.82 7.21
CA LYS A 140 -42.32 -33.98 6.35
C LYS A 140 -43.45 -34.59 7.19
N ALA A 141 -44.47 -33.81 7.55
CA ALA A 141 -45.69 -34.34 8.17
C ALA A 141 -46.65 -34.88 7.09
N VAL A 142 -46.88 -36.19 7.14
CA VAL A 142 -47.81 -36.94 6.29
C VAL A 142 -49.24 -36.75 6.80
N ARG A 143 -50.16 -36.48 5.87
CA ARG A 143 -51.62 -36.45 6.09
C ARG A 143 -52.18 -37.88 6.08
N HIS A 144 -53.00 -38.22 7.06
CA HIS A 144 -54.08 -39.22 7.00
C HIS A 144 -55.13 -38.77 8.04
N GLY A 145 -56.41 -38.57 7.79
CA GLY A 145 -57.23 -38.93 6.63
C GLY A 145 -57.94 -40.27 6.82
N LEU A 146 -58.80 -40.35 7.85
CA LEU A 146 -60.11 -41.02 7.96
C LEU A 146 -60.37 -41.50 9.41
#